data_AF-A0A2W5NR20-F1
#
_entry.id   AF-A0A2W5NR20-F1
#
_cell.length_a   1.000
_cell.length_b   1.000
_cell.length_c   1.000
_cell.angle_alpha   90.00
_cell.angle_beta   90.00
_cell.angle_gamma   90.00
#
_symmetry.space_group_name_H-M   'P 1'
#
loop_
_entity.id
_entity.type
_entity.pdbx_description
1 polymer ?
#
loop_
_entity_poly.entity_id
_entity_poly.type
_entity_poly.pdbx_seq_one_letter_code
_entity_poly.pdbx_strand_id
1 'polypeptide(L)' 'MPADNALTIRRFYDAFAALDGDTMAACYAEDAAFDDEAFSLRGRREVGSMWKMLCGATR' A
#
# COMPACT_ATOMS: atom_id res chain seq x y z
N MET A 1 -20.01 7.53 3.02
CA MET A 1 -20.02 6.20 3.67
C MET A 1 -18.61 5.97 4.17
N PRO A 2 -18.37 5.80 5.49
CA PRO A 2 -17.05 5.34 5.91
C PRO A 2 -16.86 3.99 5.24
N ALA A 3 -15.83 3.86 4.41
CA ALA A 3 -15.42 2.57 3.89
C ALA A 3 -15.22 1.68 5.12
N ASP A 4 -15.93 0.56 5.18
CA ASP A 4 -15.75 -0.40 6.26
C ASP A 4 -14.27 -0.77 6.27
N ASN A 5 -13.53 -0.38 7.31
CA ASN A 5 -12.08 -0.54 7.36
C ASN A 5 -11.68 -2.01 7.09
N ALA A 6 -12.55 -2.95 7.47
CA ALA A 6 -12.40 -4.37 7.17
C ALA A 6 -12.36 -4.67 5.66
N LEU A 7 -13.19 -4.02 4.85
CA LEU A 7 -13.18 -4.18 3.38
C LEU A 7 -11.88 -3.62 2.79
N THR A 8 -11.40 -2.48 3.28
CA THR A 8 -10.14 -1.88 2.82
C THR A 8 -8.95 -2.78 3.15
N ILE A 9 -8.90 -3.30 4.38
CA ILE A 9 -7.86 -4.25 4.83
C ILE A 9 -7.90 -5.52 3.98
N ARG A 10 -9.10 -6.08 3.74
CA ARG A 10 -9.25 -7.27 2.92
C ARG A 10 -8.74 -7.06 1.50
N ARG A 11 -9.18 -5.97 0.84
CA ARG A 11 -8.71 -5.60 -0.50
C ARG A 11 -7.19 -5.44 -0.56
N PHE A 12 -6.59 -4.83 0.46
CA PHE A 12 -5.15 -4.64 0.54
C PHE A 12 -4.39 -5.97 0.59
N TYR A 13 -4.79 -6.90 1.45
CA TYR A 13 -4.11 -8.20 1.57
C TYR A 13 -4.42 -9.15 0.41
N ASP A 14 -5.62 -9.11 -0.16
CA ASP A 14 -5.96 -9.85 -1.39
C ASP A 14 -5.05 -9.40 -2.56
N ALA A 15 -4.81 -8.08 -2.69
CA ALA A 15 -3.87 -7.54 -3.68
C ALA A 15 -2.42 -7.95 -3.41
N PHE A 16 -2.00 -7.96 -2.13
CA PHE A 16 -0.65 -8.38 -1.78
C PHE A 16 -0.39 -9.87 -2.11
N ALA A 17 -1.37 -10.74 -1.85
CA ALA A 17 -1.29 -12.15 -2.22
C ALA A 17 -1.18 -12.37 -3.75
N ALA A 18 -1.71 -11.45 -4.55
CA ALA A 18 -1.62 -11.44 -6.00
C ALA A 18 -0.40 -10.66 -6.56
N LEU A 19 0.45 -10.11 -5.70
CA LEU A 19 1.55 -9.20 -6.07
C LEU A 19 1.07 -7.95 -6.87
N ASP A 20 -0.13 -7.46 -6.59
CA ASP A 20 -0.70 -6.26 -7.21
C ASP A 20 -0.40 -4.99 -6.39
N GLY A 21 0.76 -4.40 -6.65
CA GLY A 21 1.19 -3.17 -5.99
C GLY A 21 0.37 -1.92 -6.33
N ASP A 22 -0.33 -1.90 -7.47
CA ASP A 22 -1.18 -0.76 -7.85
C ASP A 22 -2.46 -0.71 -6.99
N THR A 23 -3.10 -1.87 -6.80
CA THR A 23 -4.26 -1.98 -5.91
C THR A 23 -3.88 -1.70 -4.45
N MET A 24 -2.71 -2.16 -3.99
CA MET A 24 -2.21 -1.83 -2.64
C MET A 24 -2.03 -0.32 -2.47
N ALA A 25 -1.40 0.36 -3.44
CA ALA A 25 -1.18 1.81 -3.39
C ALA A 25 -2.49 2.61 -3.35
N ALA A 26 -3.56 2.10 -4.01
CA ALA A 26 -4.87 2.73 -4.01
C ALA A 26 -5.61 2.66 -2.66
N CYS A 27 -5.18 1.82 -1.72
CA CYS A 27 -5.77 1.74 -0.37
C CYS A 27 -5.24 2.83 0.58
N TYR A 28 -4.22 3.60 0.19
CA TYR A 28 -3.67 4.67 1.01
C TYR A 28 -4.32 6.04 0.75
N ALA A 29 -4.46 6.83 1.81
CA ALA A 29 -4.84 8.23 1.73
C ALA A 29 -3.76 9.07 1.05
N GLU A 30 -4.14 10.22 0.47
CA GLU A 30 -3.21 11.08 -0.28
C GLU A 30 -2.04 11.58 0.56
N ASP A 31 -2.28 11.82 1.84
CA ASP A 31 -1.37 12.33 2.87
C ASP A 31 -0.78 11.22 3.77
N ALA A 32 -0.90 9.95 3.37
CA ALA A 32 -0.35 8.83 4.14
C ALA A 32 1.15 9.03 4.41
N ALA A 33 1.57 8.76 5.64
CA ALA A 33 2.97 8.79 6.05
C ALA A 33 3.38 7.40 6.54
N PHE A 34 4.62 7.03 6.23
CA PHE A 34 5.25 5.81 6.72
C PHE A 34 6.67 6.14 7.16
N ASP A 35 7.03 5.69 8.34
CA ASP A 35 8.38 5.82 8.89
C ASP A 35 8.78 4.47 9.49
N ASP A 36 9.98 4.02 9.13
CA ASP A 36 10.68 2.92 9.78
C ASP A 36 12.17 3.30 9.96
N GLU A 37 13.01 2.36 10.40
CA GLU A 37 14.43 2.60 10.62
C GLU A 37 15.24 2.93 9.34
N ALA A 38 14.72 2.58 8.16
CA ALA A 38 15.38 2.75 6.87
C ALA A 38 14.73 3.82 5.97
N PHE A 39 13.44 4.10 6.14
CA PHE A 39 12.64 4.91 5.24
C PHE A 39 11.76 5.92 5.98
N SER A 40 11.67 7.10 5.39
CA SER A 40 10.68 8.13 5.73
C SER A 40 9.95 8.51 4.45
N LEU A 41 8.71 8.03 4.29
CA LEU A 41 7.91 8.15 3.07
C LEU A 41 6.71 9.06 3.33
N ARG A 42 6.42 9.95 2.38
CA ARG A 42 5.35 10.94 2.49
C ARG A 42 4.43 10.90 1.27
N GLY A 43 3.14 10.85 1.58
CA GLY A 43 2.05 10.78 0.61
C GLY A 43 1.88 9.42 -0.06
N ARG A 44 0.69 9.22 -0.63
CA ARG A 44 0.28 7.98 -1.32
C ARG A 44 1.29 7.49 -2.34
N ARG A 45 1.95 8.41 -3.06
CA ARG A 45 2.89 8.06 -4.13
C ARG A 45 4.11 7.32 -3.58
N GLU A 46 4.70 7.80 -2.49
CA GLU A 46 5.94 7.23 -1.96
C GLU A 46 5.66 5.92 -1.22
N VAL A 47 4.65 5.93 -0.35
CA VAL A 47 4.17 4.73 0.35
C VAL A 47 3.73 3.66 -0.66
N GLY A 48 2.97 4.04 -1.70
CA GLY A 48 2.54 3.12 -2.75
C GLY A 48 3.69 2.57 -3.58
N SER A 49 4.74 3.36 -3.84
CA SER A 49 5.90 2.91 -4.62
C SER A 49 6.70 1.82 -3.90
N MET A 50 6.78 1.88 -2.57
CA MET A 50 7.38 0.81 -1.76
C MET A 50 6.68 -0.53 -2.00
N TRP A 51 5.34 -0.56 -2.00
CA TRP A 51 4.58 -1.79 -2.26
C TRP A 51 4.76 -2.32 -3.68
N LYS A 52 4.76 -1.43 -4.68
CA LYS A 52 5.06 -1.82 -6.07
C LYS A 52 6.45 -2.45 -6.21
N MET A 53 7.44 -1.91 -5.51
CA MET A 53 8.78 -2.47 -5.47
C MET A 53 8.77 -3.88 -4.84
N LEU A 54 8.15 -4.06 -3.68
CA LEU A 54 8.09 -5.35 -2.99
C LEU A 54 7.38 -6.42 -3.84
N CYS A 55 6.24 -6.08 -4.44
CA CYS A 55 5.51 -6.99 -5.31
C CYS A 55 6.32 -7.37 -6.56
N GLY A 56 7.05 -6.41 -7.15
CA GLY A 56 7.90 -6.66 -8.32
C GLY A 56 9.23 -7.38 -8.03
N ALA A 57 9.73 -7.28 -6.80
CA ALA A 57 10.97 -7.93 -6.36
C ALA A 57 10.78 -9.42 -6.05
N THR A 58 9.54 -9.88 -5.86
CA THR A 58 9.23 -11.29 -5.59
C THR A 58 9.22 -12.07 -6.90
N ARG A 59 10.28 -12.86 -7.15
CA ARG A 59 10.43 -13.79 -8.30
C ARG A 59 10.93 -15.14 -7.84
#